data_AF-A0A951B0Z2-F1
#
_entry.id   AF-A0A951B0Z2-F1
#
_cell.length_a   1.000
_cell.length_b   1.000
_cell.length_c   1.000
_cell.angle_alpha   90.00
_cell.angle_beta   90.00
_cell.angle_gamma   90.00
#
_symmetry.space_group_name_H-M   'P 1'
#
loop_
_entity.id
_entity.type
_entity.pdbx_description
1 polymer ?
#
loop_
_entity_poly.entity_id
_entity_poly.type
_entity_poly.pdbx_seq_one_letter_code
_entity_poly.pdbx_strand_id
1 'polypeptide(L)' 'MAILLVEQYFDFVRGLAQRIAVMDRGDIALQGPLAELDEAEVRRRISV' A
#
# COMPACT_ATOMS: atom_id res chain seq x y z
N MET A 1 0.46 -7.72 18.78
CA MET A 1 0.70 -6.27 18.63
C MET A 1 0.44 -5.91 17.18
N ALA A 2 -0.22 -4.78 16.90
CA ALA A 2 -0.48 -4.31 15.55
C ALA A 2 0.06 -2.89 15.40
N ILE A 3 0.67 -2.61 14.25
CA ILE A 3 1.19 -1.28 13.90
C ILE A 3 0.46 -0.85 12.64
N LEU A 4 -0.08 0.37 12.65
CA LEU A 4 -0.59 1.02 11.46
C LEU A 4 0.41 2.09 11.06
N LEU A 5 0.96 1.95 9.85
CA LEU A 5 1.88 2.90 9.25
C LEU A 5 1.17 3.55 8.05
N VAL A 6 1.16 4.88 8.00
CA VAL A 6 0.61 5.65 6.88
C VAL A 6 1.77 6.37 6.21
N GLU A 7 2.04 6.02 4.96
CA GLU A 7 3.21 6.50 4.23
C GLU A 7 2.89 6.70 2.75
N GLN A 8 3.58 7.66 2.14
CA GLN A 8 3.49 7.97 0.71
C GLN A 8 4.51 7.19 -0.13
N TYR A 9 5.59 6.71 0.50
CA TYR A 9 6.65 5.96 -0.19
C TYR A 9 6.38 4.46 -0.15
N PHE A 10 5.90 3.91 -1.27
CA PHE A 10 5.59 2.47 -1.37
C PHE A 10 6.79 1.57 -1.02
N ASP A 11 7.99 1.90 -1.49
CA ASP A 11 9.18 1.07 -1.29
C ASP A 11 9.55 0.94 0.21
N PHE A 12 9.21 1.93 1.03
CA PHE A 12 9.40 1.86 2.48
C PHE A 12 8.39 0.90 3.12
N VAL A 13 7.11 1.03 2.77
CA VAL A 13 6.03 0.17 3.28
C VAL A 13 6.27 -1.29 2.89
N ARG A 14 6.76 -1.52 1.66
CA ARG A 14 7.13 -2.84 1.13
C ARG A 14 8.15 -3.57 2.01
N GLY A 15 9.09 -2.86 2.63
CA GLY A 15 10.14 -3.47 3.45
C GLY A 15 9.66 -3.93 4.84
N LEU A 16 8.48 -3.48 5.28
CA LEU A 16 8.04 -3.60 6.68
C LEU A 16 6.66 -4.24 6.84
N ALA A 17 5.76 -4.05 5.88
CA ALA A 17 4.34 -4.39 6.03
C ALA A 17 4.02 -5.83 5.61
N GLN A 18 3.14 -6.49 6.36
CA GLN A 18 2.55 -7.78 5.98
C GLN A 18 1.29 -7.61 5.12
N ARG A 19 0.59 -6.50 5.32
CA ARG A 19 -0.64 -6.11 4.62
C ARG A 19 -0.56 -4.62 4.29
N ILE A 20 -1.13 -4.24 3.15
CA ILE A 20 -1.20 -2.85 2.73
C ILE A 20 -2.61 -2.52 2.25
N ALA A 21 -3.02 -1.28 2.46
CA ALA A 21 -4.19 -0.68 1.85
C ALA A 21 -3.74 0.62 1.17
N VAL A 22 -4.07 0.77 -0.11
CA VAL A 22 -3.81 1.98 -0.88
C VAL A 22 -5.09 2.80 -0.88
N MET A 23 -5.01 4.04 -0.42
CA MET A 23 -6.12 4.96 -0.41
C MET A 23 -5.96 6.01 -1.51
N ASP A 24 -7.05 6.29 -2.22
CA ASP A 24 -7.15 7.36 -3.19
C ASP A 24 -8.43 8.14 -2.92
N ARG A 25 -8.31 9.46 -2.68
CA ARG A 25 -9.44 10.40 -2.46
C ARG A 25 -10.52 9.94 -1.45
N GLY A 26 -10.11 9.21 -0.42
CA GLY A 26 -11.02 8.74 0.64
C GLY A 26 -11.57 7.33 0.43
N ASP A 27 -11.27 6.69 -0.70
CA ASP A 27 -11.64 5.30 -0.98
C ASP A 27 -10.43 4.36 -0.90
N ILE A 28 -10.67 3.12 -0.45
CA ILE A 28 -9.65 2.06 -0.48
C ILE A 28 -9.60 1.50 -1.90
N ALA A 29 -8.57 1.90 -2.62
CA ALA A 29 -8.38 1.56 -4.03
C ALA A 29 -7.88 0.11 -4.17
N LEU A 30 -6.96 -0.32 -3.31
CA LEU A 30 -6.40 -1.67 -3.25
C LEU A 30 -6.18 -2.07 -1.80
N GLN A 31 -6.38 -3.35 -1.47
CA GLN A 31 -6.02 -3.88 -0.17
C GLN A 31 -5.71 -5.36 -0.24
N GLY A 32 -4.77 -5.82 0.58
CA GLY A 32 -4.45 -7.23 0.66
C GLY A 32 -3.12 -7.53 1.34
N PRO A 33 -2.75 -8.83 1.39
CA PRO A 33 -1.39 -9.25 1.70
C PRO A 33 -0.41 -8.62 0.71
N LEU A 34 0.72 -8.12 1.20
CA LEU A 34 1.73 -7.49 0.34
C LEU A 34 2.21 -8.44 -0.78
N ALA A 35 2.32 -9.74 -0.47
CA ALA A 35 2.78 -10.77 -1.39
C ALA A 35 1.83 -11.07 -2.57
N GLU A 36 0.56 -10.65 -2.47
CA GLU A 36 -0.47 -10.92 -3.48
C GLU A 36 -0.75 -9.69 -4.36
N LEU A 37 -0.13 -8.55 -4.08
CA LEU A 37 -0.39 -7.30 -4.79
C LEU A 37 0.54 -7.12 -6.00
N ASP A 38 -0.04 -6.67 -7.11
CA ASP A 38 0.71 -6.23 -8.28
C ASP A 38 1.34 -4.85 -8.01
N GLU A 39 2.67 -4.83 -7.87
CA GLU A 39 3.47 -3.62 -7.67
C GLU A 39 3.25 -2.57 -8.77
N ALA A 40 3.04 -3.00 -10.01
CA ALA A 40 2.77 -2.08 -11.11
C ALA A 40 1.40 -1.40 -10.94
N GLU A 41 0.41 -2.12 -10.41
CA GLU A 41 -0.91 -1.56 -10.13
C GLU A 41 -0.88 -0.58 -8.95
N VAL A 42 -0.14 -0.93 -7.91
CA VAL A 42 0.05 -0.07 -6.75
C VAL A 42 0.73 1.24 -7.15
N ARG A 43 1.84 1.18 -7.90
CA ARG A 43 2.55 2.39 -8.34
C ARG A 43 1.70 3.33 -9.20
N ARG A 44 0.87 2.80 -10.11
CA ARG A 44 -0.04 3.61 -10.94
C ARG A 44 -1.00 4.47 -10.10
N ARG A 45 -1.40 4.00 -8.92
CA ARG A 45 -2.35 4.70 -8.04
C ARG A 45 -1.70 5.68 -7.07
N ILE A 46 -0.38 5.57 -6.85
CA ILE A 46 0.40 6.46 -5.97
C ILE A 46 1.13 7.55 -6.78
N SER A 47 0.89 7.66 -8.09
CA SER A 47 1.61 8.55 -9.02
C SER A 47 1.22 10.03 -8.95
N VAL A 48 0.85 10.56 -7.77
CA VAL A 48 0.51 11.99 -7.58
C VAL A 48 1.34 12.59 -6.46
#